data_AF-A0A4Y8JMZ5-F1
#
_entry.id   AF-A0A4Y8JMZ5-F1
#
_cell.length_a   1.000
_cell.length_b   1.000
_cell.length_c   1.000
_cell.angle_alpha   90.00
_cell.angle_beta   90.00
_cell.angle_gamma   90.00
#
_symmetry.space_group_name_H-M   'P 1'
#
loop_
_entity.id
_entity.type
_entity.pdbx_description
1 polymer ?
#
loop_
_entity_poly.entity_id
_entity_poly.type
_entity_poly.pdbx_seq_one_letter_code
_entity_poly.pdbx_strand_id
1 'polypeptide(L)'
;MASSVAALGDYRSLETDTVNELTEQAQAQAAAQAVAADAARDSAPAVESQPVAGGNTPAEAKATARAMAASQYGWGESEFSCLVQLWNTESGWSYTANNPSGATGIPQALPGSKMASAGSDWVTNATTQISWDLG
;
A
#
# COMPACT_ATOMS: atom_id res chain seq x y z
N MET A 1 58.67 -4.37 -1.18
CA MET A 1 57.70 -3.96 -0.14
C MET A 1 56.32 -4.23 -0.69
N ALA A 2 55.63 -5.19 -0.10
CA ALA A 2 54.31 -5.65 -0.49
C ALA A 2 53.25 -4.98 0.39
N SER A 3 52.17 -4.45 -0.21
CA SER A 3 50.83 -4.37 0.39
C SER A 3 49.85 -3.78 -0.61
N SER A 4 49.33 -4.66 -1.46
CA SER A 4 48.03 -4.47 -2.11
C SER A 4 47.19 -5.67 -1.67
N VAL A 5 45.95 -5.42 -1.21
CA VAL A 5 44.99 -6.38 -0.58
C VAL A 5 45.02 -6.39 0.96
N ALA A 6 44.43 -5.37 1.59
CA ALA A 6 44.05 -5.42 3.01
C ALA A 6 42.70 -4.74 3.30
N ALA A 7 41.86 -4.49 2.28
CA ALA A 7 40.59 -3.80 2.44
C ALA A 7 39.38 -4.58 1.86
N LEU A 8 39.51 -5.90 1.67
CA LEU A 8 38.41 -6.76 1.21
C LEU A 8 37.95 -7.78 2.27
N GLY A 9 38.41 -7.65 3.52
CA GLY A 9 38.21 -8.65 4.59
C GLY A 9 36.81 -8.73 5.20
N ASP A 10 35.92 -7.76 4.94
CA ASP A 10 34.60 -7.68 5.61
C ASP A 10 33.40 -8.03 4.72
N TYR A 11 33.60 -8.43 3.46
CA TYR A 11 32.53 -9.02 2.69
C TYR A 11 32.38 -10.50 3.07
N ARG A 12 31.51 -10.78 4.03
CA ARG A 12 31.06 -12.14 4.33
C ARG A 12 30.29 -12.66 3.11
N SER A 13 30.98 -13.42 2.24
CA SER A 13 30.32 -14.17 1.17
C SER A 13 29.36 -15.16 1.82
N LEU A 14 28.06 -14.93 1.66
CA LEU A 14 27.04 -15.91 2.02
C LEU A 14 26.97 -16.92 0.89
N GLU A 15 26.93 -18.22 1.21
CA GLU A 15 26.64 -19.24 0.21
C GLU A 15 25.26 -18.97 -0.38
N THR A 16 25.09 -19.23 -1.69
CA THR A 16 23.83 -18.98 -2.41
C THR A 16 22.65 -19.66 -1.72
N ASP A 17 22.87 -20.86 -1.16
CA ASP A 17 21.86 -21.62 -0.43
C ASP A 17 21.42 -20.87 0.83
N THR A 18 22.35 -20.26 1.57
CA THR A 18 22.03 -19.41 2.72
C THR A 18 21.25 -18.15 2.32
N VAL A 19 21.56 -17.56 1.17
CA VAL A 19 20.83 -16.39 0.65
C VAL A 19 19.40 -16.76 0.28
N ASN A 20 19.22 -17.92 -0.36
CA ASN A 20 17.89 -18.43 -0.71
C ASN A 20 17.06 -18.74 0.54
N GLU A 21 17.63 -19.44 1.53
CA GLU A 21 16.96 -19.75 2.80
C GLU A 21 16.55 -18.49 3.56
N LEU A 22 17.43 -17.48 3.64
CA LEU A 22 17.11 -16.21 4.29
C LEU A 22 16.02 -15.44 3.54
N THR A 23 16.01 -15.53 2.20
CA THR A 23 14.97 -14.91 1.37
C THR A 23 13.62 -15.58 1.60
N GLU A 24 13.59 -16.91 1.61
CA GLU A 24 12.38 -17.69 1.90
C GLU A 24 11.87 -17.40 3.33
N GLN A 25 12.76 -17.31 4.31
CA GLN A 25 12.42 -16.95 5.69
C GLN A 25 11.85 -15.53 5.78
N ALA A 26 12.46 -14.55 5.10
CA ALA A 26 11.96 -13.18 5.09
C ALA A 26 10.60 -13.07 4.40
N GLN A 27 10.39 -13.80 3.31
CA GLN A 27 9.10 -13.87 2.62
C GLN A 27 8.03 -14.56 3.48
N ALA A 28 8.37 -15.65 4.16
CA ALA A 28 7.46 -16.33 5.08
C ALA A 28 7.08 -15.43 6.28
N GLN A 29 8.02 -14.65 6.81
CA GLN A 29 7.75 -13.67 7.86
C GLN A 29 6.86 -12.52 7.36
N ALA A 30 7.09 -12.02 6.15
CA ALA A 30 6.25 -11.00 5.55
C ALA A 30 4.83 -11.50 5.29
N ALA A 31 4.68 -12.73 4.79
CA ALA A 31 3.37 -13.37 4.61
C ALA A 31 2.66 -13.61 5.95
N ALA A 32 3.38 -14.06 6.98
CA ALA A 32 2.83 -14.25 8.32
C ALA A 32 2.39 -12.91 8.95
N GLN A 33 3.15 -11.83 8.75
CA GLN A 33 2.76 -10.50 9.19
C GLN A 33 1.54 -9.96 8.43
N ALA A 34 1.43 -10.25 7.13
CA ALA A 34 0.25 -9.88 6.33
C ALA A 34 -1.02 -10.62 6.81
N VAL A 35 -0.91 -11.92 7.12
CA VAL A 35 -2.02 -12.72 7.65
C VAL A 35 -2.38 -12.30 9.09
N ALA A 36 -1.39 -11.99 9.93
CA ALA A 36 -1.64 -11.49 11.28
C ALA A 36 -2.29 -10.10 11.27
N ALA A 37 -1.93 -9.24 10.32
CA ALA A 37 -2.58 -7.94 10.12
C ALA A 37 -4.02 -8.08 9.61
N ASP A 38 -4.31 -9.11 8.80
CA ASP A 38 -5.66 -9.44 8.36
C ASP A 38 -6.53 -9.95 9.53
N ALA A 39 -5.99 -10.88 10.34
CA ALA A 39 -6.68 -11.41 11.52
C ALA A 39 -6.92 -10.35 12.61
N ALA A 40 -6.00 -9.39 12.78
CA ALA A 40 -6.17 -8.27 13.72
C ALA A 40 -7.24 -7.26 13.26
N ARG A 41 -7.54 -7.18 11.94
CA ARG A 41 -8.56 -6.30 11.38
C ARG A 41 -9.99 -6.85 11.57
N ASP A 42 -10.15 -8.16 11.71
CA ASP A 42 -11.45 -8.79 11.98
C ASP A 42 -11.90 -8.63 13.46
N SER A 43 -10.98 -8.20 14.33
CA SER A 43 -11.23 -8.05 15.78
C SER A 43 -11.25 -6.59 16.27
N ALA A 44 -11.19 -5.60 15.38
CA ALA A 44 -11.24 -4.19 15.76
C ALA A 44 -12.70 -3.75 16.04
N PRO A 45 -13.00 -3.12 17.19
CA PRO A 45 -14.36 -2.69 17.50
C PRO A 45 -14.80 -1.59 16.52
N ALA A 46 -15.99 -1.78 15.93
CA ALA A 46 -16.64 -0.81 15.06
C ALA A 46 -16.78 0.53 15.77
N VAL A 47 -16.10 1.56 15.26
CA VAL A 47 -16.35 2.95 15.64
C VAL A 47 -17.50 3.50 14.79
N GLU A 48 -18.45 4.09 15.51
CA GLU A 48 -19.73 4.72 15.15
C GLU A 48 -19.86 5.32 13.74
N SER A 49 -21.06 5.13 13.18
CA SER A 49 -21.50 5.41 11.81
C SER A 49 -21.63 6.90 11.43
N GLN A 50 -21.18 7.25 10.22
CA GLN A 50 -21.61 8.43 9.45
C GLN A 50 -22.07 7.95 8.05
N PRO A 51 -23.05 8.63 7.41
CA PRO A 51 -23.83 8.03 6.32
C PRO A 51 -23.12 8.06 4.94
N VAL A 52 -23.22 6.92 4.25
CA VAL A 52 -23.14 6.68 2.80
C VAL A 52 -21.98 7.30 1.99
N ALA A 53 -20.81 6.68 2.04
CA ALA A 53 -19.90 6.63 0.89
C ALA A 53 -19.36 5.20 0.81
N GLY A 54 -19.99 4.36 -0.02
CA GLY A 54 -19.50 3.01 -0.27
C GLY A 54 -18.05 3.09 -0.75
N GLY A 55 -17.14 2.36 -0.11
CA GLY A 55 -15.71 2.44 -0.43
C GLY A 55 -14.80 2.88 0.71
N ASN A 56 -15.33 3.36 1.84
CA ASN A 56 -14.48 3.99 2.86
C ASN A 56 -13.71 3.00 3.77
N THR A 57 -14.09 1.73 3.79
CA THR A 57 -13.22 0.72 4.41
C THR A 57 -12.08 0.33 3.46
N PRO A 58 -10.90 -0.09 3.98
CA PRO A 58 -9.82 -0.60 3.14
C PRO A 58 -10.23 -1.71 2.16
N ALA A 59 -11.17 -2.57 2.55
CA ALA A 59 -11.68 -3.65 1.71
C ALA A 59 -12.57 -3.13 0.58
N GLU A 60 -13.50 -2.23 0.89
CA GLU A 60 -14.36 -1.63 -0.13
C GLU A 60 -13.57 -0.72 -1.07
N ALA A 61 -12.59 0.04 -0.55
CA ALA A 61 -11.67 0.87 -1.34
C ALA A 61 -10.93 0.02 -2.38
N LYS A 62 -10.41 -1.15 -1.98
CA LYS A 62 -9.79 -2.13 -2.89
C LYS A 62 -10.76 -2.62 -3.96
N ALA A 63 -11.98 -2.98 -3.56
CA ALA A 63 -13.00 -3.46 -4.50
C ALA A 63 -13.37 -2.37 -5.52
N THR A 64 -13.58 -1.14 -5.05
CA THR A 64 -13.85 0.03 -5.88
C THR A 64 -12.71 0.30 -6.86
N ALA A 65 -11.46 0.33 -6.38
CA ALA A 65 -10.30 0.56 -7.23
C ALA A 65 -10.12 -0.54 -8.28
N ARG A 66 -10.36 -1.80 -7.92
CA ARG A 66 -10.34 -2.92 -8.88
C ARG A 66 -11.39 -2.74 -9.97
N ALA A 67 -12.62 -2.40 -9.57
CA ALA A 67 -13.72 -2.18 -10.51
C ALA A 67 -13.41 -1.01 -11.47
N MET A 68 -12.91 0.11 -10.94
CA MET A 68 -12.52 1.27 -11.75
C MET A 68 -11.35 0.97 -12.68
N ALA A 69 -10.30 0.32 -12.19
CA ALA A 69 -9.14 0.00 -13.00
C ALA A 69 -9.49 -0.95 -14.17
N ALA A 70 -10.34 -1.94 -13.90
CA ALA A 70 -10.87 -2.83 -14.93
C ALA A 70 -11.76 -2.08 -15.94
N SER A 71 -12.66 -1.20 -15.48
CA SER A 71 -13.58 -0.50 -16.38
C SER A 71 -12.93 0.60 -17.20
N GLN A 72 -11.97 1.34 -16.62
CA GLN A 72 -11.36 2.52 -17.26
C GLN A 72 -10.14 2.14 -18.11
N TYR A 73 -9.35 1.16 -17.67
CA TYR A 73 -8.07 0.83 -18.29
C TYR A 73 -7.98 -0.63 -18.76
N GLY A 74 -9.00 -1.46 -18.51
CA GLY A 74 -8.96 -2.88 -18.83
C GLY A 74 -7.91 -3.66 -18.02
N TRP A 75 -7.50 -3.13 -16.86
CA TRP A 75 -6.48 -3.76 -16.02
C TRP A 75 -6.93 -5.12 -15.50
N GLY A 76 -6.02 -6.09 -15.57
CA GLY A 76 -6.16 -7.39 -14.93
C GLY A 76 -5.61 -7.40 -13.51
N GLU A 77 -5.57 -8.60 -12.92
CA GLU A 77 -5.03 -8.77 -11.56
C GLU A 77 -3.54 -8.42 -11.46
N SER A 78 -2.78 -8.62 -12.53
CA SER A 78 -1.35 -8.29 -12.61
C SER A 78 -1.10 -6.80 -12.37
N GLU A 79 -1.75 -5.93 -13.14
CA GLU A 79 -1.61 -4.48 -13.03
C GLU A 79 -2.19 -3.98 -11.71
N PHE A 80 -3.34 -4.52 -11.31
CA PHE A 80 -3.96 -4.15 -10.04
C PHE A 80 -3.09 -4.55 -8.83
N SER A 81 -2.29 -5.62 -8.91
CA SER A 81 -1.40 -6.03 -7.83
C SER A 81 -0.31 -5.00 -7.52
N CYS A 82 0.16 -4.26 -8.53
CA CYS A 82 1.11 -3.16 -8.34
C CYS A 82 0.46 -2.01 -7.57
N LEU A 83 -0.78 -1.65 -7.93
CA LEU A 83 -1.56 -0.64 -7.21
C LEU A 83 -1.80 -1.03 -5.75
N VAL A 84 -2.09 -2.32 -5.51
CA VAL A 84 -2.25 -2.86 -4.16
C VAL A 84 -1.01 -2.70 -3.31
N GLN A 85 0.17 -2.98 -3.86
CA GLN A 85 1.43 -2.80 -3.13
C GLN A 85 1.72 -1.33 -2.84
N LEU A 86 1.46 -0.45 -3.81
CA LEU A 86 1.67 0.99 -3.67
C LEU A 86 0.79 1.56 -2.54
N TRP A 87 -0.53 1.47 -2.66
CA TRP A 87 -1.44 2.08 -1.69
C TRP A 87 -1.45 1.37 -0.33
N ASN A 88 -1.02 0.10 -0.26
CA ASN A 88 -0.75 -0.53 1.04
C ASN A 88 0.40 0.19 1.78
N THR A 89 1.47 0.56 1.06
CA THR A 89 2.63 1.24 1.65
C THR A 89 2.32 2.69 2.00
N GLU A 90 1.52 3.35 1.17
CA GLU A 90 1.20 4.77 1.31
C GLU A 90 0.22 5.06 2.46
N SER A 91 -0.84 4.27 2.58
CA SER A 91 -1.97 4.60 3.46
C SER A 91 -2.59 3.39 4.15
N GLY A 92 -2.19 2.17 3.77
CA GLY A 92 -2.93 0.97 4.14
C GLY A 92 -4.37 0.99 3.62
N TRP A 93 -4.63 1.72 2.52
CA TRP A 93 -5.96 1.95 1.94
C TRP A 93 -6.90 2.81 2.81
N SER A 94 -6.37 3.58 3.76
CA SER A 94 -7.17 4.49 4.57
C SER A 94 -7.37 5.83 3.86
N TYR A 95 -8.62 6.22 3.62
CA TYR A 95 -8.97 7.54 3.07
C TYR A 95 -8.66 8.70 4.03
N THR A 96 -8.46 8.41 5.32
CA THR A 96 -8.09 9.39 6.35
C THR A 96 -6.58 9.43 6.62
N ALA A 97 -5.78 8.63 5.89
CA ALA A 97 -4.34 8.60 6.09
C ALA A 97 -3.73 9.99 5.90
N ASN A 98 -2.85 10.39 6.82
CA ASN A 98 -2.12 11.65 6.75
C ASN A 98 -0.72 11.47 7.31
N ASN A 99 0.27 12.08 6.66
CA ASN A 99 1.66 12.03 7.12
C ASN A 99 2.21 13.44 7.47
N PRO A 100 3.38 13.53 8.13
CA PRO A 100 3.96 14.82 8.53
C PRO A 100 4.36 15.74 7.37
N SER A 101 4.57 15.23 6.15
CA SER A 101 4.83 16.06 4.97
C SER A 101 3.56 16.70 4.40
N GLY A 102 2.38 16.35 4.93
CA GLY A 102 1.09 16.87 4.52
C GLY A 102 0.44 16.10 3.37
N ALA A 103 0.94 14.90 3.07
CA ALA A 103 0.32 14.01 2.10
C ALA A 103 -0.89 13.31 2.72
N THR A 104 -2.00 13.23 1.97
CA THR A 104 -3.32 12.82 2.50
C THR A 104 -4.00 11.78 1.62
N GLY A 105 -4.78 10.89 2.25
CA GLY A 105 -5.68 9.96 1.61
C GLY A 105 -5.02 8.67 1.15
N ILE A 106 -5.80 7.85 0.45
CA ILE A 106 -5.36 6.59 -0.15
C ILE A 106 -4.08 6.77 -0.97
N PRO A 107 -4.01 7.73 -1.93
CA PRO A 107 -2.84 7.92 -2.79
C PRO A 107 -1.78 8.86 -2.19
N GLN A 108 -1.92 9.27 -0.92
CA GLN A 108 -1.01 10.21 -0.26
C GLN A 108 -0.73 11.47 -1.10
N ALA A 109 -1.77 12.13 -1.59
CA ALA A 109 -1.64 13.29 -2.47
C ALA A 109 -1.06 14.52 -1.75
N LEU A 110 -0.16 15.26 -2.43
CA LEU A 110 0.46 16.49 -1.90
C LEU A 110 0.30 17.70 -2.88
N PRO A 111 -0.41 18.77 -2.46
CA PRO A 111 -1.35 18.82 -1.34
C PRO A 111 -2.61 17.99 -1.61
N GLY A 112 -3.25 17.47 -0.56
CA GLY A 112 -4.48 16.69 -0.67
C GLY A 112 -5.62 17.42 -1.40
N SER A 113 -5.64 18.76 -1.36
CA SER A 113 -6.63 19.58 -2.07
C SER A 113 -6.67 19.39 -3.59
N LYS A 114 -5.64 18.78 -4.19
CA LYS A 114 -5.65 18.40 -5.60
C LYS A 114 -6.75 17.40 -5.93
N MET A 115 -7.14 16.54 -4.98
CA MET A 115 -8.22 15.58 -5.17
C MET A 115 -9.59 16.23 -5.39
N ALA A 116 -9.73 17.53 -5.11
CA ALA A 116 -10.96 18.28 -5.39
C ALA A 116 -11.32 18.33 -6.88
N SER A 117 -10.39 18.04 -7.79
CA SER A 117 -10.70 17.94 -9.22
C SER A 117 -11.54 16.71 -9.58
N ALA A 118 -11.50 15.65 -8.77
CA ALA A 118 -12.35 14.46 -8.94
C ALA A 118 -13.68 14.58 -8.20
N GLY A 119 -13.73 15.39 -7.13
CA GLY A 119 -14.96 15.64 -6.37
C GLY A 119 -14.73 16.50 -5.15
N SER A 120 -15.69 17.36 -4.81
CA SER A 120 -15.62 18.24 -3.62
C SER A 120 -15.64 17.48 -2.29
N ASP A 121 -16.05 16.21 -2.31
CA ASP A 121 -16.18 15.30 -1.17
C ASP A 121 -14.92 14.46 -0.92
N TRP A 122 -13.80 14.76 -1.59
CA TRP A 122 -12.54 14.00 -1.51
C TRP A 122 -12.02 13.75 -0.08
N VAL A 123 -12.34 14.63 0.87
CA VAL A 123 -11.93 14.51 2.27
C VAL A 123 -12.60 13.31 2.96
N THR A 124 -13.82 12.97 2.55
CA THR A 124 -14.68 11.99 3.22
C THR A 124 -15.05 10.79 2.34
N ASN A 125 -14.53 10.74 1.11
CA ASN A 125 -14.93 9.73 0.13
C ASN A 125 -13.71 9.07 -0.53
N ALA A 126 -13.44 7.82 -0.15
CA ALA A 126 -12.39 6.98 -0.73
C ALA A 126 -12.54 6.81 -2.24
N THR A 127 -13.77 6.67 -2.74
CA THR A 127 -14.07 6.54 -4.18
C THR A 127 -13.58 7.77 -4.94
N THR A 128 -13.77 8.97 -4.39
CA THR A 128 -13.24 10.22 -4.98
C THR A 128 -11.71 10.25 -5.00
N GLN A 129 -11.06 9.80 -3.92
CA GLN A 129 -9.59 9.72 -3.85
C GLN A 129 -9.02 8.71 -4.87
N ILE A 130 -9.66 7.54 -4.99
CA ILE A 130 -9.31 6.48 -5.95
C ILE A 130 -9.50 7.00 -7.39
N SER A 131 -10.63 7.65 -7.67
CA SER A 131 -10.91 8.21 -8.99
C SER A 131 -9.86 9.25 -9.39
N TRP A 132 -9.47 10.11 -8.46
CA TRP A 132 -8.46 11.13 -8.72
C TRP A 132 -7.08 10.53 -9.08
N ASP A 133 -6.65 9.49 -8.36
CA ASP A 133 -5.33 8.90 -8.58
C ASP A 133 -5.28 8.02 -9.83
N LEU A 134 -6.41 7.37 -10.16
CA LEU A 134 -6.49 6.54 -11.36
C LEU A 134 -6.56 7.37 -12.65
N GLY A 135 -7.19 8.55 -12.66
CA GLY A 135 -7.13 9.48 -13.80
C GLY A 135 -8.25 10.50 -13.89
#